data_AF-F8SYA1-F1
#
_entry.id   AF-F8SYA1-F1
#
_cell.length_a   1.000
_cell.length_b   1.000
_cell.length_c   1.000
_cell.angle_alpha   90.00
_cell.angle_beta   90.00
_cell.angle_gamma   90.00
#
_symmetry.space_group_name_H-M   'P 1'
#
loop_
_entity.id
_entity.type
_entity.pdbx_description
1 polymer ?
#
loop_
_entity_poly.entity_id
_entity_poly.type
_entity_poly.pdbx_seq_one_letter_code
_entity_poly.pdbx_strand_id
1 'polypeptide(L)'
;MIDEIENIRIKKTVQYILKRVDKGYRLKSGTYDKYINYLRNKPTIGNLEKHHIVPRHSGGLDITTNLIQIMPRDHILAHLLRFLEIGEKGDKLAYIFRRHTYNFDLSSHGKKIAAIHKINGTGFFNSELQRKLGRKGGKIGGSKNTQIKWDARSKVGKQYGVQVGKSNQSELLKDILACTLVFHHRDAPDIPFIIPPSDSAAEVKRKLIALCEELGYPEFAAKLITSPNEGLFHNFLKGKKPTAYGWVVTKISAESTFLDEFYLD
;
A
#
# COMPACT_ATOMS: atom_id res chain seq x y z
N MET A 1 -1.92 29.69 -30.56
CA MET A 1 -1.12 30.89 -30.91
C MET A 1 -0.68 31.68 -29.67
N ILE A 2 -1.59 32.02 -28.72
CA ILE A 2 -1.22 32.70 -27.45
C ILE A 2 -0.21 31.86 -26.62
N ASP A 3 -0.43 30.56 -26.49
CA ASP A 3 0.46 29.68 -25.72
C ASP A 3 1.87 29.56 -26.31
N GLU A 4 2.01 29.66 -27.62
CA GLU A 4 3.30 29.54 -28.31
C GLU A 4 4.16 30.78 -28.10
N ILE A 5 3.55 31.97 -28.18
CA ILE A 5 4.21 33.24 -27.91
C ILE A 5 4.71 33.29 -26.46
N GLU A 6 3.86 32.87 -25.51
CA GLU A 6 4.22 32.84 -24.09
C GLU A 6 5.35 31.85 -23.82
N ASN A 7 5.32 30.65 -24.43
CA ASN A 7 6.40 29.67 -24.35
C ASN A 7 7.74 30.22 -24.87
N ILE A 8 7.74 30.94 -26.00
CA ILE A 8 8.96 31.58 -26.54
C ILE A 8 9.48 32.64 -25.56
N ARG A 9 8.60 33.45 -24.98
CA ARG A 9 8.97 34.52 -24.03
C ARG A 9 9.57 33.96 -22.74
N ILE A 10 8.99 32.87 -22.22
CA ILE A 10 9.51 32.12 -21.07
C ILE A 10 10.89 31.55 -21.39
N LYS A 11 11.05 30.87 -22.54
CA LYS A 11 12.33 30.29 -22.96
C LYS A 11 13.43 31.34 -23.03
N LYS A 12 13.15 32.51 -23.62
CA LYS A 12 14.09 33.65 -23.68
C LYS A 12 14.44 34.17 -22.28
N THR A 13 13.45 34.32 -21.40
CA THR A 13 13.66 34.78 -20.02
C THR A 13 14.52 33.82 -19.21
N VAL A 14 14.23 32.51 -19.29
CA VAL A 14 15.02 31.47 -18.61
C VAL A 14 16.43 31.45 -19.15
N GLN A 15 16.61 31.46 -20.47
CA GLN A 15 17.95 31.52 -21.08
C GLN A 15 18.73 32.77 -20.67
N TYR A 16 18.08 33.92 -20.56
CA TYR A 16 18.69 35.15 -20.09
C TYR A 16 19.17 35.03 -18.64
N ILE A 17 18.31 34.54 -17.75
CA ILE A 17 18.64 34.30 -16.33
C ILE A 17 19.82 33.33 -16.22
N LEU A 18 19.79 32.22 -16.96
CA LEU A 18 20.87 31.22 -16.95
C LEU A 18 22.19 31.80 -17.44
N LYS A 19 22.19 32.54 -18.56
CA LYS A 19 23.39 33.21 -19.06
C LYS A 19 24.00 34.18 -18.04
N ARG A 20 23.18 34.85 -17.22
CA ARG A 20 23.69 35.73 -16.16
C ARG A 20 24.34 34.93 -15.04
N VAL A 21 23.69 33.86 -14.60
CA VAL A 21 24.24 32.97 -13.56
C VAL A 21 25.54 32.31 -14.02
N ASP A 22 25.59 31.81 -15.26
CA ASP A 22 26.79 31.18 -15.83
C ASP A 22 27.96 32.18 -15.95
N LYS A 23 27.66 33.46 -16.17
CA LYS A 23 28.63 34.57 -16.15
C LYS A 23 29.00 35.06 -14.75
N GLY A 24 28.54 34.39 -13.69
CA GLY A 24 28.86 34.75 -12.31
C GLY A 24 28.02 35.90 -11.72
N TYR A 25 27.05 36.46 -12.46
CA TYR A 25 26.16 37.47 -11.90
C TYR A 25 25.20 36.80 -10.91
N ARG A 26 25.40 37.07 -9.61
CA ARG A 26 24.51 36.66 -8.52
C ARG A 26 23.78 37.87 -7.95
N LEU A 27 22.63 37.63 -7.33
CA LEU A 27 22.02 38.63 -6.46
C LEU A 27 22.89 38.86 -5.22
N LYS A 28 22.78 40.04 -4.61
CA LYS A 28 23.46 40.34 -3.35
C LYS A 28 22.95 39.38 -2.27
N SER A 29 23.85 38.89 -1.42
CA SER A 29 23.48 38.06 -0.28
C SER A 29 22.41 38.75 0.60
N GLY A 30 21.44 37.96 1.07
CA GLY A 30 20.28 38.38 1.84
C GLY A 30 19.11 38.88 1.00
N THR A 31 19.15 38.78 -0.33
CA THR A 31 18.02 39.18 -1.19
C THR A 31 16.83 38.23 -1.00
N TYR A 32 17.10 36.93 -0.98
CA TYR A 32 16.12 35.88 -0.71
C TYR A 32 15.52 36.02 0.70
N ASP A 33 16.35 36.21 1.73
CA ASP A 33 15.88 36.34 3.11
C ASP A 33 14.94 37.55 3.30
N LYS A 34 15.27 38.68 2.66
CA LYS A 34 14.38 39.86 2.63
C LYS A 34 13.03 39.53 1.98
N TYR A 35 13.05 38.77 0.88
CA TYR A 35 11.82 38.36 0.21
C TYR A 35 10.99 37.40 1.08
N ILE A 36 11.63 36.44 1.77
CA ILE A 36 10.96 35.55 2.72
C ILE A 36 10.34 36.33 3.88
N ASN A 37 11.06 37.30 4.45
CA ASN A 37 10.52 38.18 5.49
C ASN A 37 9.34 39.02 5.02
N TYR A 38 9.37 39.49 3.78
CA TYR A 38 8.22 40.13 3.16
C TYR A 38 7.04 39.16 3.04
N LEU A 39 7.27 37.93 2.55
CA LEU A 39 6.21 36.92 2.38
C LEU A 39 5.56 36.50 3.71
N ARG A 40 6.30 36.49 4.83
CA ARG A 40 5.74 36.20 6.17
C ARG A 40 4.65 37.18 6.58
N ASN A 41 4.72 38.43 6.11
CA ASN A 41 3.80 39.50 6.47
C ASN A 41 2.80 39.83 5.36
N LYS A 42 2.93 39.20 4.19
CA LYS A 42 2.08 39.45 3.03
C LYS A 42 0.72 38.78 3.23
N PRO A 43 -0.40 39.51 3.11
CA PRO A 43 -1.72 38.89 3.11
C PRO A 43 -1.83 37.88 1.96
N THR A 44 -2.28 36.67 2.27
CA THR A 44 -2.45 35.59 1.29
C THR A 44 -3.93 35.24 1.15
N ILE A 45 -4.41 35.11 -0.08
CA ILE A 45 -5.81 34.75 -0.40
C ILE A 45 -5.78 33.61 -1.42
N GLY A 46 -6.49 32.52 -1.13
CA GLY A 46 -6.65 31.39 -2.04
C GLY A 46 -5.77 30.18 -1.69
N ASN A 47 -5.39 29.41 -2.71
CA ASN A 47 -4.65 28.16 -2.55
C ASN A 47 -3.20 28.44 -2.15
N LEU A 48 -2.81 28.01 -0.95
CA LEU A 48 -1.46 28.17 -0.42
C LEU A 48 -0.63 26.90 -0.59
N GLU A 49 0.66 27.10 -0.78
CA GLU A 49 1.65 26.03 -0.85
C GLU A 49 2.64 26.14 0.30
N LYS A 50 2.98 24.98 0.86
CA LYS A 50 4.05 24.87 1.85
C LYS A 50 5.40 24.99 1.13
N HIS A 51 6.18 25.99 1.51
CA HIS A 51 7.52 26.25 1.00
C HIS A 51 8.55 26.10 2.11
N HIS A 52 9.67 25.43 1.79
CA HIS A 52 10.85 25.35 2.65
C HIS A 52 11.78 26.53 2.37
N ILE A 53 12.11 27.31 3.41
CA ILE A 53 13.04 28.45 3.30
C ILE A 53 14.45 27.96 2.93
N VAL A 54 14.92 26.93 3.64
CA VAL A 54 16.04 26.09 3.22
C VAL A 54 15.44 24.79 2.68
N PRO A 55 15.60 24.50 1.38
CA PRO A 55 15.10 23.25 0.79
C PRO A 55 15.78 22.01 1.37
N ARG A 56 15.08 20.87 1.35
CA ARG A 56 15.63 19.57 1.81
C ARG A 56 16.91 19.16 1.09
N HIS A 57 17.03 19.45 -0.21
CA HIS A 57 18.22 19.12 -0.98
C HIS A 57 19.47 19.91 -0.53
N SER A 58 19.27 21.00 0.21
CA SER A 58 20.31 21.83 0.83
C SER A 58 20.34 21.66 2.35
N GLY A 59 19.84 20.53 2.87
CA GLY A 59 19.88 20.19 4.30
C GLY A 59 18.75 20.79 5.15
N GLY A 60 17.76 21.43 4.54
CA GLY A 60 16.63 21.99 5.28
C GLY A 60 15.73 20.95 5.94
N LEU A 61 15.35 21.20 7.20
CA LEU A 61 14.50 20.33 8.00
C LEU A 61 13.01 20.65 7.82
N ASP A 62 12.14 19.68 8.14
CA ASP A 62 10.68 19.85 8.13
C ASP A 62 10.14 20.46 9.44
N ILE A 63 10.79 21.51 9.93
CA ILE A 63 10.39 22.21 11.16
C ILE A 63 9.62 23.50 10.84
N THR A 64 8.72 23.90 11.72
CA THR A 64 7.81 25.04 11.50
C THR A 64 8.55 26.34 11.21
N THR A 65 9.74 26.56 11.78
CA THR A 65 10.56 27.75 11.54
C THR A 65 11.13 27.82 10.12
N ASN A 66 11.36 26.67 9.48
CA ASN A 66 11.86 26.54 8.10
C ASN A 66 10.73 26.47 7.05
N LEU A 67 9.47 26.58 7.48
CA LEU A 67 8.30 26.37 6.64
C LEU A 67 7.42 27.61 6.63
N ILE A 68 6.99 28.04 5.44
CA ILE A 68 6.01 29.12 5.26
C ILE A 68 4.92 28.68 4.28
N GLN A 69 3.73 29.25 4.41
CA GLN A 69 2.63 29.07 3.46
C GLN A 69 2.55 30.29 2.56
N ILE A 70 2.69 30.09 1.26
CA ILE A 70 2.77 31.18 0.27
C ILE A 70 1.99 30.83 -0.98
N MET A 71 1.62 31.84 -1.77
CA MET A 71 0.93 31.62 -3.05
C MET A 71 1.84 30.88 -4.05
N PRO A 72 1.30 30.07 -4.98
CA PRO A 72 2.09 29.36 -5.99
C PRO A 72 3.02 30.26 -6.80
N ARG A 73 2.58 31.49 -7.11
CA ARG A 73 3.42 32.49 -7.81
C ARG A 73 4.63 32.93 -6.97
N ASP A 74 4.43 33.09 -5.67
CA ASP A 74 5.46 33.51 -4.73
C ASP A 74 6.42 32.33 -4.47
N HIS A 75 5.92 31.10 -4.49
CA HIS A 75 6.72 29.88 -4.41
C HIS A 75 7.68 29.72 -5.60
N ILE A 76 7.20 29.98 -6.83
CA ILE A 76 8.05 29.97 -8.03
C ILE A 76 9.13 31.05 -7.92
N LEU A 77 8.75 32.27 -7.50
CA LEU A 77 9.69 33.37 -7.37
C LEU A 77 10.73 33.12 -6.26
N ALA A 78 10.34 32.50 -5.14
CA ALA A 78 11.23 32.15 -4.05
C ALA A 78 12.37 31.23 -4.52
N HIS A 79 12.07 30.16 -5.26
CA HIS A 79 13.11 29.28 -5.84
C HIS A 79 13.99 30.00 -6.86
N LEU A 80 13.41 30.90 -7.67
CA LEU A 80 14.21 31.68 -8.62
C LEU A 80 15.19 32.63 -7.91
N LEU A 81 14.72 33.37 -6.90
CA LEU A 81 15.56 34.31 -6.15
C LEU A 81 16.67 33.58 -5.40
N ARG A 82 16.35 32.45 -4.77
CA ARG A 82 17.33 31.61 -4.09
C ARG A 82 18.39 31.07 -5.07
N PHE A 83 17.98 30.58 -6.24
CA PHE A 83 18.91 30.16 -7.29
C PHE A 83 19.79 31.32 -7.79
N LEU A 84 19.22 32.50 -7.99
CA LEU A 84 19.97 33.67 -8.44
C LEU A 84 20.96 34.20 -7.41
N GLU A 85 20.70 33.99 -6.11
CA GLU A 85 21.61 34.37 -5.03
C GLU A 85 22.70 33.32 -4.77
N ILE A 86 22.32 32.04 -4.65
CA ILE A 86 23.20 30.95 -4.19
C ILE A 86 23.76 30.13 -5.36
N GLY A 87 23.00 29.95 -6.44
CA GLY A 87 23.41 29.16 -7.61
C GLY A 87 23.18 27.66 -7.48
N GLU A 88 22.43 27.18 -6.49
CA GLU A 88 22.17 25.74 -6.28
C GLU A 88 21.30 25.15 -7.40
N LYS A 89 21.75 24.03 -7.97
CA LYS A 89 21.04 23.36 -9.09
C LYS A 89 19.64 22.87 -8.69
N GLY A 90 19.43 22.48 -7.43
CA GLY A 90 18.14 22.01 -6.95
C GLY A 90 17.08 23.11 -6.96
N ASP A 91 17.43 24.35 -6.61
CA ASP A 91 16.52 25.50 -6.72
C ASP A 91 16.16 25.83 -8.17
N LYS A 92 17.12 25.72 -9.11
CA LYS A 92 16.84 25.84 -10.55
C LYS A 92 15.82 24.81 -11.01
N LEU A 93 15.98 23.54 -10.62
CA LEU A 93 15.05 22.47 -10.98
C LEU A 93 13.67 22.70 -10.36
N ALA A 94 13.61 23.14 -9.11
CA ALA A 94 12.37 23.47 -8.42
C ALA A 94 11.63 24.63 -9.11
N TYR A 95 12.34 25.70 -9.48
CA TYR A 95 11.78 26.82 -10.25
C TYR A 95 11.19 26.37 -11.60
N ILE A 96 11.96 25.60 -12.38
CA ILE A 96 11.52 25.10 -13.69
C ILE A 96 10.28 24.24 -13.52
N PHE A 97 10.33 23.24 -12.63
CA PHE A 97 9.22 22.34 -12.36
C PHE A 97 7.97 23.11 -11.96
N ARG A 98 8.06 23.96 -10.94
CA ARG A 98 6.93 24.74 -10.42
C ARG A 98 6.33 25.69 -11.44
N ARG A 99 7.15 26.29 -12.30
CA ARG A 99 6.65 27.17 -13.37
C ARG A 99 5.89 26.39 -14.44
N HIS A 100 6.35 25.21 -14.82
CA HIS A 100 5.65 24.35 -15.78
C HIS A 100 4.39 23.70 -15.20
N THR A 101 4.31 23.54 -13.88
CA THR A 101 3.13 22.98 -13.20
C THR A 101 2.21 24.04 -12.59
N TYR A 102 2.45 25.34 -12.82
CA TYR A 102 1.72 26.43 -12.16
C TYR A 102 0.20 26.38 -12.40
N ASN A 103 -0.22 26.08 -13.63
CA ASN A 103 -1.63 25.96 -14.01
C ASN A 103 -2.17 24.53 -13.88
N PHE A 104 -1.37 23.60 -13.38
CA PHE A 104 -1.74 22.19 -13.26
C PHE A 104 -2.01 21.87 -11.80
N ASP A 105 -3.21 21.39 -11.51
CA ASP A 105 -3.46 20.71 -10.26
C ASP A 105 -2.58 19.44 -10.22
N LEU A 106 -1.51 19.51 -9.43
CA LEU A 106 -0.53 18.43 -9.28
C LEU A 106 -1.16 17.13 -8.80
N SER A 107 -2.25 17.20 -8.01
CA SER A 107 -2.97 16.02 -7.54
C SER A 107 -3.62 15.27 -8.71
N SER A 108 -4.16 16.01 -9.69
CA SER A 108 -4.67 15.47 -10.94
C SER A 108 -3.54 15.06 -11.91
N HIS A 109 -2.43 15.81 -11.91
CA HIS A 109 -1.32 15.59 -12.84
C HIS A 109 -0.56 14.30 -12.55
N GLY A 110 -0.31 13.99 -11.26
CA GLY A 110 0.28 12.71 -10.87
C GLY A 110 -0.58 11.53 -11.30
N LYS A 111 -1.91 11.63 -11.15
CA LYS A 111 -2.87 10.63 -11.62
C LYS A 111 -2.86 10.49 -13.15
N LYS A 112 -2.82 11.60 -13.88
CA LYS A 112 -2.73 11.62 -15.35
C LYS A 112 -1.41 11.01 -15.85
N ILE A 113 -0.27 11.38 -15.26
CA ILE A 113 1.03 10.81 -15.59
C ILE A 113 1.02 9.30 -15.31
N ALA A 114 0.49 8.87 -14.17
CA ALA A 114 0.36 7.44 -13.86
C ALA A 114 -0.52 6.72 -14.88
N ALA A 115 -1.65 7.32 -15.29
CA ALA A 115 -2.52 6.76 -16.33
C ALA A 115 -1.81 6.67 -17.69
N ILE A 116 -1.06 7.71 -18.10
CA ILE A 116 -0.26 7.71 -19.34
C ILE A 116 0.81 6.62 -19.28
N HIS A 117 1.54 6.49 -18.18
CA HIS A 117 2.53 5.42 -18.02
C HIS A 117 1.90 4.03 -18.06
N LYS A 118 0.68 3.89 -17.52
CA LYS A 118 -0.09 2.64 -17.56
C LYS A 118 -0.50 2.28 -18.99
N ILE A 119 -1.04 3.24 -19.74
CA ILE A 119 -1.41 3.07 -21.16
C ILE A 119 -0.19 2.72 -22.01
N ASN A 120 0.91 3.45 -21.81
CA ASN A 120 2.13 3.28 -22.59
C ASN A 120 2.99 2.09 -22.13
N GLY A 121 2.65 1.41 -21.04
CA GLY A 121 3.48 0.35 -20.45
C GLY A 121 4.91 0.82 -20.13
N THR A 122 5.07 2.07 -19.67
CA THR A 122 6.38 2.69 -19.37
C THR A 122 6.55 2.91 -17.86
N GLY A 123 7.79 3.21 -17.44
CA GLY A 123 8.10 3.53 -16.05
C GLY A 123 7.73 2.38 -15.10
N PHE A 124 6.87 2.66 -14.13
CA PHE A 124 6.40 1.65 -13.18
C PHE A 124 5.59 0.52 -13.86
N PHE A 125 4.92 0.76 -14.98
CA PHE A 125 4.08 -0.25 -15.63
C PHE A 125 4.83 -1.08 -16.69
N ASN A 126 6.13 -0.84 -16.86
CA ASN A 126 6.98 -1.63 -17.75
C ASN A 126 7.53 -2.86 -17.02
N SER A 127 7.02 -4.05 -17.33
CA SER A 127 7.41 -5.30 -16.67
C SER A 127 8.90 -5.63 -16.84
N GLU A 128 9.49 -5.30 -17.99
CA GLU A 128 10.90 -5.53 -18.25
C GLU A 128 11.81 -4.60 -17.42
N LEU A 129 11.45 -3.32 -17.34
CA LEU A 129 12.15 -2.35 -16.50
C LEU A 129 12.02 -2.72 -15.02
N GLN A 130 10.83 -3.12 -14.56
CA GLN A 130 10.63 -3.62 -13.20
C GLN A 130 11.49 -4.86 -12.92
N ARG A 131 11.53 -5.82 -13.85
CA ARG A 131 12.41 -7.01 -13.76
C ARG A 131 13.88 -6.61 -13.66
N LYS A 132 14.34 -5.67 -14.49
CA LYS A 132 15.72 -5.15 -14.49
C LYS A 132 16.07 -4.44 -13.19
N LEU A 133 15.18 -3.57 -12.68
CA LEU A 133 15.36 -2.86 -11.41
C LEU A 133 15.31 -3.83 -10.21
N GLY A 134 14.43 -4.84 -10.26
CA GLY A 134 14.37 -5.90 -9.27
C GLY A 134 15.64 -6.75 -9.22
N ARG A 135 16.21 -7.10 -10.39
CA ARG A 135 17.51 -7.78 -10.50
C ARG A 135 18.67 -6.93 -10.01
N LYS A 136 18.63 -5.61 -10.24
CA LYS A 136 19.61 -4.66 -9.70
C LYS A 136 19.55 -4.55 -8.17
N GLY A 137 18.50 -5.09 -7.55
CA GLY A 137 18.37 -5.36 -6.12
C GLY A 137 19.16 -4.40 -5.25
N GLY A 138 18.54 -3.29 -4.83
CA GLY A 138 19.12 -2.46 -3.77
C GLY A 138 19.56 -3.38 -2.62
N LYS A 139 20.75 -3.12 -2.04
CA LYS A 139 21.35 -3.90 -0.93
C LYS A 139 20.22 -4.48 -0.11
N ILE A 140 20.12 -5.81 -0.08
CA ILE A 140 19.06 -6.59 0.57
C ILE A 140 18.48 -5.76 1.72
N GLY A 141 17.30 -5.16 1.50
CA GLY A 141 16.74 -4.25 2.49
C GLY A 141 16.70 -4.97 3.83
N GLY A 142 17.16 -4.30 4.89
CA GLY A 142 17.43 -4.89 6.22
C GLY A 142 16.26 -5.60 6.89
N SER A 143 15.10 -5.67 6.23
CA SER A 143 13.92 -6.41 6.64
C SER A 143 13.85 -7.85 6.12
N LYS A 144 14.83 -8.36 5.35
CA LYS A 144 14.86 -9.78 4.96
C LYS A 144 14.89 -10.62 6.25
N ASN A 145 13.89 -11.48 6.44
CA ASN A 145 13.65 -12.29 7.64
C ASN A 145 13.28 -11.53 8.93
N THR A 146 12.82 -10.29 8.83
CA THR A 146 12.25 -9.59 9.99
C THR A 146 10.76 -9.84 10.13
N GLN A 147 10.26 -9.84 11.37
CA GLN A 147 8.84 -9.97 11.69
C GLN A 147 7.98 -8.91 10.98
N ILE A 148 8.48 -7.68 10.86
CA ILE A 148 7.82 -6.56 10.17
C ILE A 148 7.50 -6.92 8.70
N LYS A 149 8.43 -7.59 8.01
CA LYS A 149 8.22 -8.03 6.62
C LYS A 149 7.20 -9.16 6.54
N TRP A 150 7.19 -10.07 7.51
CA TRP A 150 6.23 -11.17 7.58
C TRP A 150 4.82 -10.61 7.84
N ASP A 151 4.68 -9.70 8.80
CA ASP A 151 3.41 -9.03 9.12
C ASP A 151 2.88 -8.22 7.93
N ALA A 152 3.77 -7.49 7.22
CA ALA A 152 3.42 -6.77 6.00
C ALA A 152 2.94 -7.73 4.90
N ARG A 153 3.66 -8.84 4.67
CA ARG A 153 3.27 -9.87 3.68
C ARG A 153 1.96 -10.55 4.05
N SER A 154 1.73 -10.83 5.33
CA SER A 154 0.47 -11.41 5.81
C SER A 154 -0.71 -10.45 5.62
N LYS A 155 -0.52 -9.13 5.75
CA LYS A 155 -1.56 -8.13 5.44
C LYS A 155 -1.89 -8.09 3.95
N VAL A 156 -0.89 -8.05 3.07
CA VAL A 156 -1.10 -8.01 1.62
C VAL A 156 -1.69 -9.33 1.11
N GLY A 157 -1.25 -10.47 1.65
CA GLY A 157 -1.77 -11.80 1.31
C GLY A 157 -3.25 -11.96 1.66
N LYS A 158 -3.73 -11.38 2.77
CA LYS A 158 -5.15 -11.33 3.13
C LYS A 158 -6.01 -10.48 2.20
N GLN A 159 -5.42 -9.47 1.56
CA GLN A 159 -6.13 -8.47 0.76
C GLN A 159 -6.12 -8.79 -0.73
N TYR A 160 -5.09 -9.47 -1.24
CA TYR A 160 -4.86 -9.66 -2.68
C TYR A 160 -4.43 -11.07 -3.11
N GLY A 161 -4.20 -12.01 -2.18
CA GLY A 161 -3.72 -13.36 -2.50
C GLY A 161 -4.85 -14.34 -2.81
N VAL A 162 -4.71 -15.10 -3.91
CA VAL A 162 -5.52 -16.31 -4.18
C VAL A 162 -5.34 -17.32 -3.04
N GLN A 163 -6.42 -18.02 -2.66
CA GLN A 163 -6.43 -19.10 -1.66
C GLN A 163 -5.17 -19.97 -1.81
N VAL A 164 -4.29 -19.90 -0.83
CA VAL A 164 -2.99 -20.54 -0.91
C VAL A 164 -3.13 -22.06 -0.71
N GLY A 165 -2.54 -22.84 -1.61
CA GLY A 165 -2.51 -24.31 -1.53
C GLY A 165 -1.84 -24.84 -0.26
N LYS A 166 -2.00 -26.15 -0.02
CA LYS A 166 -1.57 -26.91 1.19
C LYS A 166 -0.14 -26.57 1.67
N SER A 167 0.79 -26.26 0.76
CA SER A 167 2.19 -25.91 1.05
C SER A 167 2.39 -24.62 1.85
N ASN A 168 1.42 -23.70 1.82
CA ASN A 168 1.49 -22.38 2.46
C ASN A 168 0.64 -22.31 3.74
N GLN A 169 0.06 -23.43 4.17
CA GLN A 169 -0.67 -23.52 5.44
C GLN A 169 0.31 -23.75 6.60
N SER A 170 -0.04 -23.29 7.79
CA SER A 170 0.75 -23.58 9.00
C SER A 170 0.75 -25.08 9.29
N GLU A 171 1.85 -25.63 9.79
CA GLU A 171 1.97 -27.08 10.08
C GLU A 171 0.84 -27.61 10.94
N LEU A 172 0.52 -26.90 12.03
CA LEU A 172 -0.65 -27.20 12.88
C LEU A 172 -1.97 -27.37 12.10
N LEU A 173 -2.19 -26.59 11.04
CA LEU A 173 -3.41 -26.73 10.25
C LEU A 173 -3.34 -27.94 9.32
N LYS A 174 -2.17 -28.23 8.75
CA LYS A 174 -1.98 -29.43 7.92
C LYS A 174 -2.23 -30.69 8.75
N ASP A 175 -1.72 -30.74 9.99
CA ASP A 175 -1.93 -31.86 10.91
C ASP A 175 -3.43 -32.06 11.18
N ILE A 176 -4.15 -30.96 11.43
CA ILE A 176 -5.60 -31.01 11.68
C ILE A 176 -6.39 -31.46 10.45
N LEU A 177 -5.99 -30.97 9.27
CA LEU A 177 -6.64 -31.33 8.00
C LEU A 177 -6.31 -32.76 7.54
N ALA A 178 -5.28 -33.38 8.11
CA ALA A 178 -4.95 -34.79 7.91
C ALA A 178 -5.78 -35.73 8.80
N CYS A 179 -6.49 -35.20 9.80
CA CYS A 179 -7.38 -35.98 10.67
C CYS A 179 -8.79 -36.09 10.07
N THR A 180 -9.52 -37.12 10.51
CA THR A 180 -10.99 -37.13 10.41
C THR A 180 -11.54 -36.17 11.45
N LEU A 181 -12.43 -35.27 11.04
CA LEU A 181 -13.00 -34.24 11.89
C LEU A 181 -14.45 -34.57 12.19
N VAL A 182 -14.81 -34.65 13.47
CA VAL A 182 -16.19 -34.88 13.91
C VAL A 182 -16.72 -33.58 14.49
N PHE A 183 -17.74 -33.02 13.84
CA PHE A 183 -18.39 -31.80 14.28
C PHE A 183 -19.68 -32.12 15.03
N HIS A 184 -19.92 -31.40 16.12
CA HIS A 184 -21.19 -31.43 16.86
C HIS A 184 -21.76 -30.03 16.90
N HIS A 185 -23.04 -29.89 16.60
CA HIS A 185 -23.74 -28.62 16.74
C HIS A 185 -24.41 -28.56 18.10
N ARG A 186 -24.35 -27.42 18.79
CA ARG A 186 -24.95 -27.23 20.13
C ARG A 186 -26.45 -27.53 20.17
N ASP A 187 -27.14 -27.32 19.05
CA ASP A 187 -28.59 -27.49 18.94
C ASP A 187 -28.96 -28.93 18.52
N ALA A 188 -27.96 -29.77 18.23
CA ALA A 188 -28.09 -31.21 17.93
C ALA A 188 -26.80 -31.95 18.37
N PRO A 189 -26.54 -32.05 19.70
CA PRO A 189 -25.27 -32.56 20.21
C PRO A 189 -25.06 -34.05 19.90
N ASP A 190 -26.14 -34.82 19.75
CA ASP A 190 -26.09 -36.28 19.56
C ASP A 190 -25.88 -36.68 18.08
N ILE A 191 -25.84 -35.71 17.16
CA ILE A 191 -25.70 -35.96 15.72
C ILE A 191 -24.27 -35.59 15.29
N PRO A 192 -23.41 -36.57 15.01
CA PRO A 192 -22.05 -36.30 14.55
C PRO A 192 -22.01 -35.99 13.06
N PHE A 193 -21.31 -34.91 12.70
CA PHE A 193 -21.05 -34.53 11.32
C PHE A 193 -19.59 -34.88 11.00
N ILE A 194 -19.38 -36.04 10.36
CA ILE A 194 -18.05 -36.61 10.13
C ILE A 194 -17.51 -36.12 8.78
N ILE A 195 -16.34 -35.48 8.81
CA ILE A 195 -15.66 -34.96 7.62
C ILE A 195 -14.30 -35.66 7.50
N PRO A 196 -14.03 -36.36 6.38
CA PRO A 196 -12.75 -37.00 6.16
C PRO A 196 -11.63 -35.97 5.97
N PRO A 197 -10.36 -36.40 6.03
CA PRO A 197 -9.21 -35.55 5.73
C PRO A 197 -9.42 -34.71 4.46
N SER A 198 -8.94 -33.46 4.49
CA SER A 198 -9.23 -32.47 3.45
C SER A 198 -7.98 -31.65 3.11
N ASP A 199 -7.96 -30.96 1.97
CA ASP A 199 -6.79 -30.19 1.53
C ASP A 199 -6.78 -28.76 2.06
N SER A 200 -7.93 -28.25 2.51
CA SER A 200 -8.06 -26.89 3.04
C SER A 200 -9.21 -26.73 4.02
N ALA A 201 -9.11 -25.69 4.86
CA ALA A 201 -10.21 -25.25 5.72
C ALA A 201 -11.48 -24.88 4.93
N ALA A 202 -11.32 -24.33 3.72
CA ALA A 202 -12.46 -23.99 2.85
C ALA A 202 -13.18 -25.25 2.36
N GLU A 203 -12.44 -26.32 2.06
CA GLU A 203 -13.02 -27.61 1.70
C GLU A 203 -13.78 -28.25 2.87
N VAL A 204 -13.20 -28.26 4.08
CA VAL A 204 -13.88 -28.72 5.30
C VAL A 204 -15.20 -27.97 5.49
N LYS A 205 -15.19 -26.64 5.32
CA LYS A 205 -16.40 -25.80 5.41
C LYS A 205 -17.46 -26.22 4.39
N ARG A 206 -17.07 -26.45 3.12
CA ARG A 206 -18.00 -26.89 2.07
C ARG A 206 -18.59 -28.26 2.35
N LYS A 207 -17.76 -29.24 2.76
CA LYS A 207 -18.22 -30.58 3.15
C LYS A 207 -19.19 -30.51 4.33
N LEU A 208 -18.90 -29.69 5.33
CA LEU A 208 -19.79 -29.49 6.48
C LEU A 208 -21.15 -28.95 6.06
N ILE A 209 -21.17 -27.94 5.18
CA ILE A 209 -22.41 -27.35 4.65
C ILE A 209 -23.21 -28.40 3.88
N ALA A 210 -22.58 -29.14 2.97
CA ALA A 210 -23.24 -30.20 2.20
C ALA A 210 -23.83 -31.29 3.11
N LEU A 211 -23.10 -31.70 4.14
CA LEU A 211 -23.56 -32.70 5.10
C LEU A 211 -24.74 -32.19 5.95
N CYS A 212 -24.77 -30.89 6.28
CA CYS A 212 -25.94 -30.27 6.92
C CYS A 212 -27.18 -30.33 6.03
N GLU A 213 -27.03 -30.09 4.73
CA GLU A 213 -28.14 -30.18 3.77
C GLU A 213 -28.62 -31.62 3.60
N GLU A 214 -27.71 -32.58 3.48
CA GLU A 214 -28.01 -34.01 3.31
C GLU A 214 -28.76 -34.60 4.51
N LEU A 215 -28.35 -34.24 5.73
CA LEU A 215 -28.98 -34.71 6.96
C LEU A 215 -30.27 -33.96 7.33
N GLY A 216 -30.70 -32.99 6.53
CA GLY A 216 -31.94 -32.24 6.77
C GLY A 216 -31.83 -31.13 7.82
N TYR A 217 -30.63 -30.58 8.04
CA TYR A 217 -30.34 -29.49 8.98
C TYR A 217 -29.72 -28.24 8.32
N PRO A 218 -30.31 -27.68 7.24
CA PRO A 218 -29.75 -26.53 6.52
C PRO A 218 -29.56 -25.29 7.40
N GLU A 219 -30.33 -25.14 8.47
CA GLU A 219 -30.22 -24.03 9.42
C GLU A 219 -28.88 -24.01 10.17
N PHE A 220 -28.23 -25.16 10.36
CA PHE A 220 -26.90 -25.23 10.99
C PHE A 220 -25.80 -24.68 10.05
N ALA A 221 -26.03 -24.74 8.74
CA ALA A 221 -25.13 -24.21 7.72
C ALA A 221 -25.31 -22.70 7.47
N ALA A 222 -26.46 -22.11 7.81
CA ALA A 222 -26.80 -20.71 7.49
C ALA A 222 -25.72 -19.70 7.94
N LYS A 223 -25.19 -19.88 9.17
CA LYS A 223 -24.12 -19.02 9.70
C LYS A 223 -22.75 -19.29 9.08
N LEU A 224 -22.49 -20.52 8.63
CA LEU A 224 -21.27 -20.84 7.88
C LEU A 224 -21.29 -20.13 6.53
N ILE A 225 -22.40 -20.16 5.81
CA ILE A 225 -22.55 -19.55 4.47
C ILE A 225 -22.44 -18.02 4.55
N THR A 226 -23.19 -17.41 5.46
CA THR A 226 -23.33 -15.93 5.52
C THR A 226 -22.17 -15.22 6.19
N SER A 227 -21.28 -15.93 6.88
CA SER A 227 -20.18 -15.28 7.59
C SER A 227 -19.14 -14.70 6.62
N PRO A 228 -18.94 -13.36 6.62
CA PRO A 228 -17.94 -12.71 5.78
C PRO A 228 -16.51 -12.96 6.26
N ASN A 229 -16.33 -13.58 7.44
CA ASN A 229 -15.05 -13.77 8.08
C ASN A 229 -14.62 -15.23 8.05
N GLU A 230 -14.02 -15.65 6.94
CA GLU A 230 -13.37 -16.96 6.80
C GLU A 230 -12.31 -17.21 7.90
N GLY A 231 -11.71 -16.14 8.42
CA GLY A 231 -10.73 -16.19 9.49
C GLY A 231 -11.27 -16.76 10.80
N LEU A 232 -12.57 -16.59 11.10
CA LEU A 232 -13.15 -17.11 12.34
C LEU A 232 -13.28 -18.63 12.31
N PHE A 233 -13.74 -19.19 11.19
CA PHE A 233 -13.79 -20.65 10.98
C PHE A 233 -12.39 -21.26 10.98
N HIS A 234 -11.44 -20.59 10.34
CA HIS A 234 -10.05 -21.04 10.29
C HIS A 234 -9.37 -21.03 11.68
N ASN A 235 -9.65 -20.04 12.52
CA ASN A 235 -9.16 -20.01 13.89
C ASN A 235 -9.82 -21.08 14.77
N PHE A 236 -11.09 -21.39 14.52
CA PHE A 236 -11.80 -22.49 15.17
C PHE A 236 -11.18 -23.85 14.83
N LEU A 237 -10.95 -24.15 13.54
CA LEU A 237 -10.27 -25.39 13.15
C LEU A 237 -8.89 -25.52 13.81
N LYS A 238 -8.14 -24.42 13.93
CA LYS A 238 -6.84 -24.39 14.61
C LYS A 238 -6.89 -24.59 16.14
N GLY A 239 -8.08 -24.72 16.73
CA GLY A 239 -8.27 -24.82 18.18
C GLY A 239 -8.02 -23.52 18.95
N LYS A 240 -7.88 -22.38 18.26
CA LYS A 240 -7.75 -21.06 18.93
C LYS A 240 -9.06 -20.58 19.52
N LYS A 241 -10.18 -21.15 19.05
CA LYS A 241 -11.51 -20.97 19.61
C LYS A 241 -12.10 -22.35 19.86
N PRO A 242 -12.69 -22.60 21.04
CA PRO A 242 -13.31 -23.89 21.34
C PRO A 242 -14.58 -24.11 20.51
N THR A 243 -15.26 -23.03 20.11
CA THR A 243 -16.50 -23.09 19.33
C THR A 243 -16.55 -22.01 18.23
N ALA A 244 -17.31 -22.28 17.17
CA ALA A 244 -17.69 -21.28 16.18
C ALA A 244 -19.08 -21.57 15.61
N TYR A 245 -19.95 -20.56 15.61
CA TYR A 245 -21.32 -20.64 15.07
C TYR A 245 -22.22 -21.71 15.70
N GLY A 246 -21.86 -22.24 16.88
CA GLY A 246 -22.58 -23.34 17.52
C GLY A 246 -21.89 -24.70 17.34
N TRP A 247 -20.82 -24.76 16.54
CA TRP A 247 -20.04 -25.97 16.30
C TRP A 247 -18.92 -26.16 17.32
N VAL A 248 -18.74 -27.41 17.75
CA VAL A 248 -17.55 -27.97 18.41
C VAL A 248 -16.93 -28.98 17.42
N VAL A 249 -15.60 -29.12 17.44
CA VAL A 249 -14.89 -30.07 16.57
C VAL A 249 -13.95 -30.95 17.39
N THR A 250 -14.06 -32.26 17.18
CA THR A 250 -13.16 -33.28 17.70
C THR A 250 -12.33 -33.84 16.56
N LYS A 251 -11.05 -34.12 16.81
CA LYS A 251 -10.12 -34.62 15.80
C LYS A 251 -9.81 -36.07 16.09
N ILE A 252 -9.96 -36.93 15.08
CA ILE A 252 -9.63 -38.34 15.15
C ILE A 252 -8.46 -38.57 14.20
N SER A 253 -7.28 -38.88 14.74
CA SER A 253 -6.10 -39.21 13.93
C SER A 253 -6.30 -40.57 13.26
N ALA A 254 -5.80 -40.73 12.03
CA ALA A 254 -5.85 -42.01 11.32
C ALA A 254 -5.21 -43.19 12.08
N GLU A 255 -4.32 -42.91 13.04
CA GLU A 255 -3.65 -43.92 13.88
C GLU A 255 -4.49 -44.37 15.09
N SER A 256 -5.65 -43.74 15.35
CA SER A 256 -6.50 -44.16 16.48
C SER A 256 -7.37 -45.33 16.06
N THR A 257 -7.23 -46.47 16.73
CA THR A 257 -8.05 -47.70 16.57
C THR A 257 -9.53 -47.53 16.95
N PHE A 258 -9.95 -46.31 17.31
CA PHE A 258 -11.29 -46.00 17.82
C PHE A 258 -12.39 -46.08 16.76
N LEU A 259 -12.05 -46.01 15.46
CA LEU A 259 -13.04 -46.04 14.38
C LEU A 259 -13.54 -47.46 14.05
N ASP A 260 -12.81 -48.51 14.44
CA ASP A 260 -13.20 -49.89 14.15
C ASP A 260 -14.41 -50.34 15.00
N GLU A 261 -14.67 -49.70 16.13
CA GLU A 261 -15.79 -50.06 17.03
C GLU A 261 -17.14 -49.42 16.65
N PHE A 262 -17.16 -48.35 15.84
CA PHE A 262 -18.40 -47.61 15.51
C PHE A 262 -19.03 -47.95 14.16
N TYR A 263 -18.36 -48.76 13.33
CA TYR A 263 -18.80 -49.09 11.97
C TYR A 263 -19.07 -50.59 11.75
N LEU A 264 -19.15 -51.39 12.82
CA LEU A 264 -19.35 -52.85 12.76
C LEU A 264 -20.74 -53.35 13.23
N ASP A 265 -21.69 -52.45 13.51
CA ASP A 265 -23.12 -52.78 13.75
C ASP A 265 -24.01 -52.10 12.69
#